data_AF-A0A925NVW3-F1
#
_entry.id   AF-A0A925NVW3-F1
#
_cell.length_a   1.000
_cell.length_b   1.000
_cell.length_c   1.000
_cell.angle_alpha   90.00
_cell.angle_beta   90.00
_cell.angle_gamma   90.00
#
_symmetry.space_group_name_H-M   'P 1'
#
loop_
_entity.id
_entity.type
_entity.pdbx_description
1 polymer ?
#
loop_
_entity_poly.entity_id
_entity_poly.type
_entity_poly.pdbx_seq_one_letter_code
_entity_poly.pdbx_strand_id
1 'polypeptide(L)'
;MNRLELFKKLLPGFIPLFVFIAIDEIWGTRAGLVAALAIGVAELGWIWFREKRFDQFVLLDTGLLVALGSVSILLDNDIFFKLKPGLIELMLCVVLAVSAFSKINIIGLMTKRYMKELEMTDQQSAQLRKTLQLLFFVFLAHTALVFYSAFYMSDKAWAFISGGLFYILFALIFGIEFIRQRFRKRRPMVGEEWLPLVNEQGDIIGKAPRSACHRGEKLLHPVVHLHVFNHQKHIYLQKRPMDKLVQPGKWDTAVGGHISAGETLETALKREAWEEIGLTEFAAKLVKTYRWDSDIECELVYVFVTPDYKSIHLHSEEVTEGRFWSPHQIESNMGKGLFTPNFEYEYQLLKEIF
;
A
#
# COMPACT_ATOMS: atom_id res chain seq x y z
N MET A 1 9.43 -6.08 -8.22
CA MET A 1 9.21 -7.14 -9.22
C MET A 1 8.42 -6.58 -10.41
N ASN A 2 8.85 -6.82 -11.65
CA ASN A 2 8.15 -6.33 -12.85
C ASN A 2 6.83 -7.11 -13.05
N ARG A 3 5.75 -6.43 -13.50
CA ARG A 3 4.42 -7.03 -13.75
C ARG A 3 4.50 -8.24 -14.70
N LEU A 4 5.44 -8.19 -15.65
CA LEU A 4 5.67 -9.29 -16.59
C LEU A 4 6.24 -10.55 -15.91
N GLU A 5 7.11 -10.38 -14.91
CA GLU A 5 7.65 -11.52 -14.14
C GLU A 5 6.62 -12.11 -13.19
N LEU A 6 5.75 -11.26 -12.63
CA LEU A 6 4.61 -11.71 -11.82
C LEU A 6 3.68 -12.61 -12.65
N PHE A 7 3.33 -12.15 -13.87
CA PHE A 7 2.48 -12.91 -14.78
C PHE A 7 3.12 -14.25 -15.17
N LYS A 8 4.41 -14.26 -15.50
CA LYS A 8 5.15 -15.49 -15.84
C LYS A 8 5.21 -16.53 -14.71
N LYS A 9 5.15 -16.10 -13.44
CA LYS A 9 5.17 -17.02 -12.28
C LYS A 9 3.81 -17.64 -11.96
N LEU A 10 2.71 -16.95 -12.26
CA LEU A 10 1.36 -17.41 -11.93
C LEU A 10 0.69 -18.17 -13.08
N LEU A 11 1.01 -17.81 -14.33
CA LEU A 11 0.37 -18.36 -15.52
C LEU A 11 0.45 -19.90 -15.66
N PRO A 12 1.59 -20.57 -15.34
CA PRO A 12 1.72 -22.01 -15.58
C PRO A 12 0.61 -22.83 -14.92
N GLY A 13 0.34 -22.61 -13.63
CA GLY A 13 -0.62 -23.41 -12.86
C GLY A 13 -2.08 -23.30 -13.28
N PHE A 14 -2.43 -22.48 -14.29
CA PHE A 14 -3.77 -22.38 -14.86
C PHE A 14 -3.84 -22.86 -16.32
N ILE A 15 -2.72 -23.26 -16.93
CA ILE A 15 -2.68 -23.68 -18.34
C ILE A 15 -3.59 -24.90 -18.60
N PRO A 16 -3.58 -25.97 -17.79
CA PRO A 16 -4.45 -27.13 -18.01
C PRO A 16 -5.94 -26.75 -18.04
N LEU A 17 -6.35 -25.85 -17.13
CA LEU A 17 -7.72 -25.35 -17.04
C LEU A 17 -8.13 -24.51 -18.26
N PHE A 18 -7.28 -23.58 -18.71
CA PHE A 18 -7.61 -22.77 -19.89
C PHE A 18 -7.70 -23.62 -21.16
N VAL A 19 -6.82 -24.61 -21.30
CA VAL A 19 -6.85 -25.52 -22.44
C VAL A 19 -8.08 -26.44 -22.38
N PHE A 20 -8.46 -26.90 -21.19
CA PHE A 20 -9.72 -27.62 -20.99
C PHE A 20 -10.90 -26.80 -21.52
N ILE A 21 -11.08 -25.56 -21.03
CA ILE A 21 -12.22 -24.69 -21.38
C ILE A 21 -12.27 -24.45 -22.90
N ALA A 22 -11.13 -24.12 -23.51
CA ALA A 22 -11.07 -23.84 -24.95
C ALA A 22 -11.42 -25.06 -25.80
N ILE A 23 -11.01 -26.26 -25.39
CA ILE A 23 -11.24 -27.49 -26.15
C ILE A 23 -12.63 -28.08 -25.87
N ASP A 24 -13.12 -27.97 -24.63
CA ASP A 24 -14.48 -28.38 -24.25
C ASP A 24 -15.53 -27.63 -25.08
N GLU A 25 -15.37 -26.31 -25.24
CA GLU A 25 -16.29 -25.47 -26.02
C GLU A 25 -16.35 -25.85 -27.51
N ILE A 26 -15.23 -26.27 -28.11
CA ILE A 26 -15.13 -26.50 -29.56
C ILE A 26 -15.33 -27.98 -29.93
N TRP A 27 -14.79 -28.88 -29.12
CA TRP A 27 -14.68 -30.31 -29.42
C TRP A 27 -15.30 -31.22 -28.34
N GLY A 28 -15.92 -30.64 -27.32
CA GLY A 28 -16.65 -31.34 -26.27
C GLY A 28 -15.79 -31.88 -25.14
N THR A 29 -16.46 -32.28 -24.06
CA THR A 29 -15.85 -32.56 -22.76
C THR A 29 -14.82 -33.69 -22.78
N ARG A 30 -15.03 -34.72 -23.60
CA ARG A 30 -14.05 -35.81 -23.75
C ARG A 30 -12.72 -35.31 -24.31
N ALA A 31 -12.76 -34.50 -25.37
CA ALA A 31 -11.57 -33.94 -25.97
C ALA A 31 -10.89 -32.94 -25.02
N GLY A 32 -11.69 -32.10 -24.35
CA GLY A 32 -11.21 -31.15 -23.34
C GLY A 32 -10.43 -31.84 -22.23
N LEU A 33 -10.98 -32.91 -21.65
CA LEU A 33 -10.34 -33.63 -20.55
C LEU A 33 -9.05 -34.33 -20.96
N VAL A 34 -9.02 -34.97 -22.12
CA VAL A 34 -7.81 -35.64 -22.61
C VAL A 34 -6.69 -34.62 -22.80
N ALA A 35 -7.00 -33.46 -23.38
CA ALA A 35 -6.02 -32.40 -23.59
C ALA A 35 -5.54 -31.78 -22.26
N ALA A 36 -6.46 -31.50 -21.34
CA ALA A 36 -6.13 -30.95 -20.03
C ALA A 36 -5.25 -31.91 -19.20
N LEU A 37 -5.57 -33.21 -19.22
CA LEU A 37 -4.78 -34.24 -18.55
C LEU A 37 -3.37 -34.36 -19.16
N ALA A 38 -3.27 -34.38 -20.49
CA ALA A 38 -1.99 -34.46 -21.18
C ALA A 38 -1.08 -33.27 -20.84
N ILE A 39 -1.66 -32.07 -20.78
CA ILE A 39 -0.93 -30.84 -20.45
C ILE A 39 -0.58 -30.80 -18.96
N GLY A 40 -1.49 -31.16 -18.06
CA GLY A 40 -1.21 -31.24 -16.62
C GLY A 40 -0.08 -32.22 -16.31
N VAL A 41 -0.06 -33.40 -16.95
CA VAL A 41 1.03 -34.37 -16.80
C VAL A 41 2.34 -33.84 -17.38
N ALA A 42 2.31 -33.20 -18.56
CA ALA A 42 3.49 -32.58 -19.15
C ALA A 42 4.06 -31.46 -18.27
N GLU A 43 3.19 -30.64 -17.68
CA GLU A 43 3.56 -29.57 -16.76
C GLU A 43 4.17 -30.10 -15.46
N LEU A 44 3.56 -31.13 -14.86
CA LEU A 44 4.13 -31.82 -13.69
C LEU A 44 5.51 -32.41 -13.99
N GLY A 45 5.67 -33.03 -15.16
CA GLY A 45 6.96 -33.58 -15.61
C GLY A 45 8.02 -32.48 -15.81
N TRP A 46 7.62 -31.36 -16.41
CA TRP A 46 8.49 -30.20 -16.60
C TRP A 46 8.94 -29.57 -15.28
N ILE A 47 8.01 -29.33 -14.36
CA ILE A 47 8.30 -28.78 -13.03
C ILE A 47 9.19 -29.75 -12.25
N TRP A 48 8.90 -31.05 -12.29
CA TRP A 48 9.73 -32.05 -11.63
C TRP A 48 11.15 -32.09 -12.19
N PHE A 49 11.32 -32.01 -13.51
CA PHE A 49 12.64 -32.00 -14.14
C PHE A 49 13.45 -30.75 -13.78
N ARG A 50 12.80 -29.57 -13.77
CA ARG A 50 13.46 -28.29 -13.55
C ARG A 50 13.69 -27.95 -12.08
N GLU A 51 12.75 -28.31 -11.22
CA GLU A 51 12.68 -27.84 -9.84
C GLU A 51 12.74 -28.98 -8.81
N LYS A 52 12.76 -30.25 -9.25
CA LYS A 52 12.85 -31.46 -8.40
C LYS A 52 11.76 -31.51 -7.31
N ARG A 53 10.63 -30.85 -7.54
CA ARG A 53 9.49 -30.75 -6.61
C ARG A 53 8.18 -31.03 -7.33
N PHE A 54 7.19 -31.49 -6.57
CA PHE A 54 5.82 -31.61 -7.06
C PHE A 54 5.04 -30.33 -6.73
N ASP A 55 4.39 -29.75 -7.74
CA ASP A 55 3.47 -28.64 -7.51
C ASP A 55 2.11 -29.16 -7.08
N GLN A 56 1.76 -28.92 -5.81
CA GLN A 56 0.49 -29.33 -5.23
C GLN A 56 -0.72 -28.65 -5.88
N PHE A 57 -0.56 -27.47 -6.47
CA PHE A 57 -1.65 -26.78 -7.16
C PHE A 57 -1.94 -27.42 -8.51
N VAL A 58 -0.90 -27.76 -9.29
CA VAL A 58 -1.07 -28.46 -10.58
C VAL A 58 -1.69 -29.84 -10.37
N LEU A 59 -1.28 -30.57 -9.32
CA LEU A 59 -1.88 -31.85 -8.95
C LEU A 59 -3.36 -31.71 -8.54
N LEU A 60 -3.69 -30.71 -7.73
CA LEU A 60 -5.05 -30.46 -7.27
C LEU A 60 -5.96 -30.04 -8.44
N ASP A 61 -5.49 -29.15 -9.32
CA ASP A 61 -6.24 -28.65 -10.48
C ASP A 61 -6.48 -29.76 -11.51
N THR A 62 -5.42 -30.50 -11.87
CA THR A 62 -5.53 -31.65 -12.78
C THR A 62 -6.45 -32.73 -12.19
N GLY A 63 -6.35 -33.01 -10.89
CA GLY A 63 -7.21 -33.98 -10.21
C GLY A 63 -8.68 -33.57 -10.18
N LEU A 64 -8.96 -32.28 -9.93
CA LEU A 64 -10.31 -31.73 -9.93
C LEU A 64 -10.95 -31.78 -11.32
N LEU A 65 -10.20 -31.40 -12.36
CA LEU A 65 -10.61 -31.47 -13.76
C LEU A 65 -11.01 -32.90 -14.16
N VAL A 66 -10.17 -33.88 -13.82
CA VAL A 66 -10.44 -35.29 -14.12
C VAL A 66 -11.67 -35.79 -13.37
N ALA A 67 -11.83 -35.43 -12.10
CA ALA A 67 -12.98 -35.84 -11.30
C ALA A 67 -14.29 -35.28 -11.88
N LEU A 68 -14.37 -33.96 -12.10
CA LEU A 68 -15.55 -33.30 -12.65
C LEU A 68 -15.86 -33.76 -14.08
N GLY A 69 -14.81 -33.95 -14.88
CA GLY A 69 -14.91 -34.45 -16.24
C GLY A 69 -15.38 -35.89 -16.36
N SER A 70 -14.85 -36.78 -15.53
CA SER A 70 -15.23 -38.18 -15.50
C SER A 70 -16.69 -38.34 -15.07
N VAL A 71 -17.13 -37.59 -14.05
CA VAL A 71 -18.54 -37.55 -13.65
C VAL A 71 -19.42 -37.04 -14.79
N SER A 72 -18.96 -36.04 -15.55
CA SER A 72 -19.70 -35.53 -16.72
C SER A 72 -19.89 -36.57 -17.81
N ILE A 73 -18.88 -37.39 -18.09
CA ILE A 73 -18.94 -38.43 -19.12
C ILE A 73 -19.80 -39.61 -18.65
N LEU A 74 -19.73 -39.95 -17.36
CA LEU A 74 -20.45 -41.08 -16.79
C LEU A 74 -21.95 -40.82 -16.63
N LEU A 75 -22.35 -39.58 -16.35
CA LEU A 75 -23.75 -39.25 -16.09
C LEU A 75 -24.55 -38.89 -17.34
N ASP A 76 -23.91 -38.46 -18.44
CA ASP A 76 -24.53 -38.08 -19.73
C ASP A 76 -25.90 -37.37 -19.58
N ASN A 77 -25.95 -36.42 -18.64
CA ASN A 77 -27.17 -35.77 -18.20
C ASN A 77 -27.04 -34.25 -18.33
N ASP A 78 -27.94 -33.65 -19.12
CA ASP A 78 -28.01 -32.20 -19.38
C ASP A 78 -28.08 -31.38 -18.09
N ILE A 79 -28.71 -31.93 -17.04
CA ILE A 79 -28.78 -31.28 -15.73
C ILE A 79 -27.39 -31.20 -15.10
N PHE A 80 -26.58 -32.27 -15.17
CA PHE A 80 -25.24 -32.25 -14.58
C PHE A 80 -24.35 -31.20 -15.26
N PHE A 81 -24.47 -31.02 -16.58
CA PHE A 81 -23.79 -29.94 -17.30
C PHE A 81 -24.17 -28.57 -16.71
N LYS A 82 -25.46 -28.33 -16.45
CA LYS A 82 -25.94 -27.08 -15.87
C LYS A 82 -25.49 -26.84 -14.42
N LEU A 83 -25.20 -27.90 -13.68
CA LEU A 83 -24.76 -27.82 -12.29
C LEU A 83 -23.25 -27.54 -12.14
N LYS A 84 -22.43 -27.81 -13.17
CA LYS A 84 -20.96 -27.64 -13.10
C LYS A 84 -20.54 -26.24 -12.62
N PRO A 85 -21.05 -25.12 -13.19
CA PRO A 85 -20.61 -23.79 -12.77
C PRO A 85 -20.93 -23.51 -11.30
N GLY A 86 -22.11 -23.94 -10.82
CA GLY A 86 -22.51 -23.79 -9.42
C GLY A 86 -21.64 -24.59 -8.46
N LEU A 87 -21.19 -25.78 -8.84
CA LEU A 87 -20.26 -26.59 -8.02
C LEU A 87 -18.87 -25.94 -7.93
N ILE A 88 -18.36 -25.40 -9.03
CA ILE A 88 -17.08 -24.67 -9.05
C ILE A 88 -17.18 -23.42 -8.16
N GLU A 89 -18.27 -22.67 -8.28
CA GLU A 89 -18.49 -21.47 -7.47
C GLU A 89 -18.68 -21.80 -5.97
N LEU A 90 -19.33 -22.91 -5.64
CA LEU A 90 -19.44 -23.39 -4.26
C LEU A 90 -18.06 -23.70 -3.66
N MET A 91 -17.15 -24.33 -4.42
CA MET A 91 -15.77 -24.53 -3.98
C MET A 91 -15.05 -23.21 -3.74
N LEU A 92 -15.25 -22.22 -4.63
CA LEU A 92 -14.70 -20.88 -4.46
C LEU A 92 -15.26 -20.20 -3.20
N CYS A 93 -16.56 -20.35 -2.90
CA CYS A 93 -17.17 -19.86 -1.68
C CYS A 93 -16.52 -20.48 -0.43
N VAL A 94 -16.14 -21.76 -0.43
CA VAL A 94 -15.41 -22.39 0.68
C VAL A 94 -14.04 -21.74 0.87
N VAL A 95 -13.28 -21.54 -0.22
CA VAL A 95 -11.97 -20.87 -0.16
C VAL A 95 -12.10 -19.44 0.35
N LEU A 96 -13.09 -18.69 -0.14
CA LEU A 96 -13.40 -17.34 0.33
C LEU A 96 -13.83 -17.33 1.80
N ALA A 97 -14.65 -18.28 2.24
CA ALA A 97 -15.09 -18.37 3.63
C ALA A 97 -13.91 -18.56 4.58
N VAL A 98 -13.02 -19.50 4.27
CA VAL A 98 -11.81 -19.72 5.06
C VAL A 98 -10.94 -18.45 5.06
N SER A 99 -10.72 -17.83 3.90
CA SER A 99 -9.89 -16.63 3.78
C SER A 99 -10.49 -15.39 4.47
N ALA A 100 -11.82 -15.28 4.50
CA ALA A 100 -12.55 -14.11 5.00
C ALA A 100 -12.86 -14.19 6.50
N PHE A 101 -13.16 -15.39 7.01
CA PHE A 101 -13.65 -15.59 8.37
C PHE A 101 -12.67 -16.33 9.29
N SER A 102 -11.63 -17.00 8.75
CA SER A 102 -10.58 -17.61 9.56
C SER A 102 -9.47 -16.61 9.93
N LYS A 103 -8.64 -17.01 10.90
CA LYS A 103 -7.32 -16.39 11.14
C LYS A 103 -6.28 -16.81 10.09
N ILE A 104 -6.59 -17.82 9.29
CA ILE A 104 -5.74 -18.29 8.20
C ILE A 104 -5.86 -17.31 7.03
N ASN A 105 -4.89 -16.40 6.92
CA ASN A 105 -4.79 -15.52 5.77
C ASN A 105 -4.22 -16.29 4.57
N ILE A 106 -5.02 -17.14 3.93
CA ILE A 106 -4.60 -17.94 2.76
C ILE A 106 -4.04 -17.04 1.67
N ILE A 107 -4.68 -15.89 1.41
CA ILE A 107 -4.20 -14.92 0.43
C ILE A 107 -2.85 -14.34 0.87
N GLY A 108 -2.66 -14.02 2.15
CA GLY A 108 -1.37 -13.62 2.70
C GLY A 108 -0.29 -14.69 2.58
N LEU A 109 -0.65 -15.97 2.75
CA LEU A 109 0.26 -17.11 2.55
C LEU A 109 0.63 -17.26 1.07
N MET A 110 -0.32 -17.10 0.15
CA MET A 110 -0.07 -17.09 -1.29
C MET A 110 0.79 -15.88 -1.68
N THR A 111 0.47 -14.68 -1.20
CA THR A 111 1.26 -13.47 -1.44
C THR A 111 2.67 -13.63 -0.92
N LYS A 112 2.90 -14.15 0.29
CA LYS A 112 4.27 -14.45 0.79
C LYS A 112 4.99 -15.49 -0.07
N ARG A 113 4.27 -16.50 -0.55
CA ARG A 113 4.83 -17.57 -1.40
C ARG A 113 5.26 -17.07 -2.78
N TYR A 114 4.50 -16.16 -3.39
CA TYR A 114 4.79 -15.63 -4.72
C TYR A 114 5.54 -14.28 -4.72
N MET A 115 5.42 -13.51 -3.64
CA MET A 115 5.95 -12.15 -3.47
C MET A 115 6.62 -12.01 -2.08
N LYS A 116 7.87 -12.46 -1.99
CA LYS A 116 8.68 -12.54 -0.76
C LYS A 116 8.93 -11.20 -0.05
N GLU A 117 8.67 -10.05 -0.68
CA GLU A 117 9.01 -8.71 -0.18
C GLU A 117 7.81 -7.79 0.07
N LEU A 118 6.58 -8.27 -0.16
CA LEU A 118 5.37 -7.48 0.08
C LEU A 118 4.81 -7.80 1.47
N GLU A 119 5.25 -7.05 2.47
CA GLU A 119 4.58 -6.99 3.75
C GLU A 119 3.35 -6.09 3.62
N MET A 120 2.17 -6.70 3.78
CA MET A 120 0.92 -5.95 3.85
C MET A 120 0.82 -5.31 5.22
N THR A 121 0.52 -4.01 5.27
CA THR A 121 0.21 -3.35 6.55
C THR A 121 -1.06 -3.92 7.16
N ASP A 122 -1.24 -3.78 8.47
CA ASP A 122 -2.46 -4.25 9.16
C ASP A 122 -3.73 -3.64 8.56
N GLN A 123 -3.66 -2.36 8.17
CA GLN A 123 -4.76 -1.66 7.52
C GLN A 123 -5.08 -2.25 6.14
N GLN A 124 -4.08 -2.60 5.34
CA GLN A 124 -4.27 -3.24 4.03
C GLN A 124 -4.87 -4.65 4.19
N SER A 125 -4.40 -5.41 5.18
CA SER A 125 -4.91 -6.74 5.49
C SER A 125 -6.37 -6.71 5.95
N ALA A 126 -6.72 -5.74 6.80
CA ALA A 126 -8.09 -5.53 7.24
C ALA A 126 -9.03 -5.12 6.09
N GLN A 127 -8.57 -4.27 5.18
CA GLN A 127 -9.34 -3.89 4.00
C GLN A 127 -9.54 -5.07 3.04
N LEU A 128 -8.49 -5.84 2.76
CA LEU A 128 -8.58 -7.05 1.95
C LEU A 128 -9.61 -8.01 2.53
N ARG A 129 -9.58 -8.25 3.85
CA ARG A 129 -10.54 -9.12 4.52
C ARG A 129 -11.99 -8.67 4.33
N LYS A 130 -12.27 -7.36 4.43
CA LYS A 130 -13.60 -6.81 4.16
C LYS A 130 -14.05 -7.04 2.72
N THR A 131 -13.15 -6.88 1.76
CA THR A 131 -13.44 -7.18 0.35
C THR A 131 -13.74 -8.66 0.14
N LEU A 132 -12.99 -9.56 0.76
CA LEU A 132 -13.24 -11.01 0.67
C LEU A 132 -14.58 -11.42 1.29
N GLN A 133 -14.97 -10.80 2.41
CA GLN A 133 -16.29 -11.01 3.03
C GLN A 133 -17.42 -10.60 2.09
N LEU A 134 -17.29 -9.42 1.44
CA LEU A 134 -18.26 -8.97 0.45
C LEU A 134 -18.36 -9.96 -0.73
N LEU A 135 -17.21 -10.37 -1.28
CA LEU A 135 -17.16 -11.35 -2.37
C LEU A 135 -17.81 -12.68 -1.97
N PHE A 136 -17.57 -13.16 -0.74
CA PHE A 136 -18.19 -14.38 -0.24
C PHE A 136 -19.71 -14.32 -0.30
N PHE A 137 -20.34 -13.26 0.23
CA PHE A 137 -21.80 -13.16 0.23
C PHE A 137 -22.38 -13.00 -1.18
N VAL A 138 -21.70 -12.24 -2.04
CA VAL A 138 -22.14 -12.09 -3.44
C VAL A 138 -22.08 -13.42 -4.17
N PHE A 139 -20.96 -14.14 -4.08
CA PHE A 139 -20.81 -15.44 -4.76
C PHE A 139 -21.69 -16.50 -4.15
N LEU A 140 -21.97 -16.46 -2.85
CA LEU A 140 -22.93 -17.37 -2.25
C LEU A 140 -24.35 -17.16 -2.81
N ALA A 141 -24.78 -15.91 -2.95
CA ALA A 141 -26.07 -15.57 -3.55
C ALA A 141 -26.10 -15.92 -5.04
N HIS A 142 -25.01 -15.66 -5.76
CA HIS A 142 -24.89 -15.98 -7.18
C HIS A 142 -24.87 -17.50 -7.41
N THR A 143 -24.12 -18.28 -6.62
CA THR A 143 -24.15 -19.74 -6.63
C THR A 143 -25.55 -20.29 -6.46
N ALA A 144 -26.33 -19.75 -5.50
CA ALA A 144 -27.73 -20.14 -5.30
C ALA A 144 -28.59 -19.82 -6.53
N LEU A 145 -28.36 -18.67 -7.17
CA LEU A 145 -29.03 -18.28 -8.40
C LEU A 145 -28.65 -19.18 -9.59
N VAL A 146 -27.39 -19.60 -9.69
CA VAL A 146 -26.91 -20.55 -10.70
C VAL A 146 -27.65 -21.87 -10.55
N PHE A 147 -27.68 -22.44 -9.34
CA PHE A 147 -28.43 -23.67 -9.07
C PHE A 147 -29.91 -23.53 -9.37
N TYR A 148 -30.55 -22.44 -8.94
CA TYR A 148 -31.95 -22.18 -9.26
C TYR A 148 -32.19 -22.11 -10.78
N SER A 149 -31.36 -21.36 -11.51
CA SER A 149 -31.50 -21.20 -12.95
C SER A 149 -31.32 -22.51 -13.72
N ALA A 150 -30.49 -23.43 -13.21
CA ALA A 150 -30.25 -24.73 -13.82
C ALA A 150 -31.52 -25.59 -13.91
N PHE A 151 -32.42 -25.49 -12.91
CA PHE A 151 -33.64 -26.30 -12.84
C PHE A 151 -34.90 -25.57 -13.32
N TYR A 152 -34.95 -24.24 -13.19
CA TYR A 152 -36.21 -23.49 -13.30
C TYR A 152 -36.22 -22.43 -14.40
N MET A 153 -35.11 -22.19 -15.08
CA MET A 153 -35.01 -21.15 -16.11
C MET A 153 -34.64 -21.73 -17.49
N SER A 154 -34.81 -20.92 -18.54
CA SER A 154 -34.41 -21.29 -19.90
C SER A 154 -32.90 -21.41 -20.03
N ASP A 155 -32.43 -22.22 -20.99
CA ASP A 155 -30.99 -22.44 -21.23
C ASP A 155 -30.23 -21.14 -21.47
N LYS A 156 -30.85 -20.19 -22.18
CA LYS A 156 -30.28 -18.85 -22.41
C LYS A 156 -30.10 -18.07 -21.11
N ALA A 157 -31.11 -18.11 -20.24
CA ALA A 157 -31.04 -17.43 -18.95
C ALA A 157 -30.03 -18.08 -18.02
N TRP A 158 -30.01 -19.42 -17.94
CA TRP A 158 -29.00 -20.17 -17.19
C TRP A 158 -27.58 -19.88 -17.71
N ALA A 159 -27.35 -19.88 -19.02
CA ALA A 159 -26.03 -19.60 -19.60
C ALA A 159 -25.56 -18.17 -19.29
N PHE A 160 -26.47 -17.19 -19.36
CA PHE A 160 -26.15 -15.82 -18.95
C PHE A 160 -25.85 -15.72 -17.46
N ILE A 161 -26.65 -16.35 -16.60
CA ILE A 161 -26.46 -16.32 -15.13
C ILE A 161 -25.14 -16.99 -14.75
N SER A 162 -24.92 -18.22 -15.21
CA SER A 162 -23.73 -19.00 -14.86
C SER A 162 -22.42 -18.48 -15.44
N GLY A 163 -22.47 -17.65 -16.49
CA GLY A 163 -21.29 -17.05 -17.12
C GLY A 163 -21.31 -15.51 -17.10
N GLY A 164 -22.14 -14.90 -17.95
CA GLY A 164 -22.14 -13.44 -18.18
C GLY A 164 -22.34 -12.61 -16.91
N LEU A 165 -23.32 -12.97 -16.07
CA LEU A 165 -23.62 -12.27 -14.82
C LEU A 165 -22.47 -12.36 -13.82
N PHE A 166 -21.81 -13.52 -13.73
CA PHE A 166 -20.64 -13.70 -12.87
C PHE A 166 -19.55 -12.67 -13.15
N TYR A 167 -19.18 -12.49 -14.44
CA TYR A 167 -18.16 -11.52 -14.83
C TYR A 167 -18.60 -10.06 -14.60
N ILE A 168 -19.88 -9.75 -14.80
CA ILE A 168 -20.43 -8.41 -14.53
C ILE A 168 -20.35 -8.09 -13.04
N LEU A 169 -20.76 -9.02 -12.17
CA LEU A 169 -20.67 -8.85 -10.71
C LEU A 169 -19.22 -8.65 -10.26
N PHE A 170 -18.30 -9.45 -10.81
CA PHE A 170 -16.87 -9.32 -10.55
C PHE A 170 -16.36 -7.91 -10.95
N ALA A 171 -16.60 -7.49 -12.19
CA ALA A 171 -16.16 -6.19 -12.69
C ALA A 171 -16.75 -5.03 -11.87
N LEU A 172 -18.03 -5.12 -11.48
CA LEU A 172 -18.71 -4.10 -10.70
C LEU A 172 -18.10 -3.96 -9.30
N ILE A 173 -17.85 -5.07 -8.59
CA ILE A 173 -17.30 -5.04 -7.24
C ILE A 173 -15.90 -4.45 -7.24
N PHE A 174 -15.02 -4.91 -8.13
CA PHE A 174 -13.66 -4.38 -8.23
C PHE A 174 -13.64 -2.94 -8.74
N GLY A 175 -14.53 -2.58 -9.67
CA GLY A 175 -14.69 -1.21 -10.16
C GLY A 175 -15.12 -0.24 -9.05
N ILE A 176 -16.15 -0.61 -8.26
CA ILE A 176 -16.60 0.18 -7.12
C ILE A 176 -15.49 0.31 -6.08
N GLU A 177 -14.76 -0.77 -5.77
CA GLU A 177 -13.68 -0.73 -4.79
C GLU A 177 -12.50 0.13 -5.28
N PHE A 178 -12.15 0.05 -6.56
CA PHE A 178 -11.14 0.90 -7.19
C PHE A 178 -11.52 2.38 -7.12
N ILE A 179 -12.77 2.71 -7.44
CA ILE A 179 -13.30 4.07 -7.36
C ILE A 179 -13.31 4.55 -5.90
N ARG A 180 -13.81 3.74 -4.96
CA ARG A 180 -13.82 4.04 -3.53
C ARG A 180 -12.42 4.30 -2.99
N GLN A 181 -11.42 3.51 -3.37
CA GLN A 181 -10.04 3.74 -2.96
C GLN A 181 -9.50 5.07 -3.50
N ARG A 182 -9.81 5.41 -4.76
CA ARG A 182 -9.40 6.70 -5.35
C ARG A 182 -10.02 7.89 -4.61
N PHE A 183 -11.28 7.78 -4.18
CA PHE A 183 -11.94 8.82 -3.38
C PHE A 183 -11.49 8.85 -1.91
N ARG A 184 -11.26 7.69 -1.27
CA ARG A 184 -10.74 7.61 0.10
C ARG A 184 -9.36 8.24 0.22
N LYS A 185 -8.49 8.06 -0.79
CA LYS A 185 -7.21 8.77 -0.84
C LYS A 185 -7.37 10.29 -0.94
N ARG A 186 -8.48 10.83 -1.41
CA ARG A 186 -8.67 12.28 -1.59
C ARG A 186 -9.44 12.97 -0.47
N ARG A 187 -10.07 12.22 0.44
CA ARG A 187 -10.79 12.82 1.57
C ARG A 187 -9.80 13.25 2.65
N PRO A 188 -9.97 14.45 3.22
CA PRO A 188 -9.22 14.82 4.40
C PRO A 188 -9.57 13.88 5.56
N MET A 189 -8.58 13.52 6.38
CA MET A 189 -8.84 12.76 7.61
C MET A 189 -9.57 13.64 8.63
N VAL A 190 -10.39 13.03 9.49
CA VAL A 190 -11.02 13.76 10.59
C VAL A 190 -9.91 14.21 11.55
N GLY A 191 -9.83 15.51 11.84
CA GLY A 191 -8.72 16.10 12.61
C GLY A 191 -7.47 16.45 11.79
N GLU A 192 -7.55 16.41 10.46
CA GLU A 192 -6.41 16.74 9.60
C GLU A 192 -6.04 18.22 9.66
N GLU A 193 -4.75 18.47 9.85
CA GLU A 193 -4.14 19.79 9.79
C GLU A 193 -4.24 20.41 8.40
N TRP A 194 -4.59 21.69 8.34
CA TRP A 194 -4.64 22.47 7.11
C TRP A 194 -3.45 23.41 7.06
N LEU A 195 -2.73 23.37 5.95
CA LEU A 195 -1.55 24.19 5.71
C LEU A 195 -1.90 25.32 4.73
N PRO A 196 -1.39 26.54 4.92
CA PRO A 196 -1.48 27.58 3.92
C PRO A 196 -0.62 27.19 2.71
N LEU A 197 -1.12 27.49 1.52
CA LEU A 197 -0.33 27.43 0.29
C LEU A 197 0.24 28.82 0.03
N VAL A 198 1.53 28.88 -0.29
CA VAL A 198 2.24 30.15 -0.49
C VAL A 198 2.87 30.22 -1.88
N ASN A 199 3.10 31.44 -2.36
CA ASN A 199 4.01 31.67 -3.49
C ASN A 199 5.48 31.70 -2.99
N GLU A 200 6.44 31.89 -3.89
CA GLU A 200 7.87 31.95 -3.53
C GLU A 200 8.25 33.18 -2.68
N GLN A 201 7.39 34.19 -2.63
CA GLN A 201 7.54 35.38 -1.79
C GLN A 201 7.00 35.15 -0.38
N GLY A 202 6.29 34.05 -0.13
CA GLY A 202 5.64 33.74 1.15
C GLY A 202 4.21 34.27 1.28
N ASP A 203 3.64 34.87 0.23
CA ASP A 203 2.25 35.32 0.25
C ASP A 203 1.29 34.14 0.16
N ILE A 204 0.25 34.15 1.00
CA ILE A 204 -0.76 33.10 1.03
C ILE A 204 -1.64 33.18 -0.21
N ILE A 205 -1.65 32.10 -1.00
CA ILE A 205 -2.46 31.94 -2.23
C ILE A 205 -3.61 30.94 -2.06
N GLY A 206 -3.65 30.21 -0.94
CA GLY A 206 -4.70 29.22 -0.67
C GLY A 206 -4.42 28.41 0.58
N LYS A 207 -5.06 27.25 0.69
CA LYS A 207 -4.79 26.25 1.74
C LYS A 207 -5.11 24.84 1.25
N ALA A 208 -4.40 23.86 1.78
CA ALA A 208 -4.61 22.44 1.49
C ALA A 208 -4.45 21.60 2.76
N PRO A 209 -5.08 20.42 2.82
CA PRO A 209 -4.82 19.46 3.90
C PRO A 209 -3.36 18.97 3.84
N ARG A 210 -2.70 18.78 5.00
CA ARG A 210 -1.30 18.36 5.11
C ARG A 210 -0.98 17.15 4.24
N SER A 211 -1.88 16.17 4.20
CA SER A 211 -1.70 14.99 3.38
C SER A 211 -1.67 15.28 1.87
N ALA A 212 -2.32 16.32 1.36
CA ALA A 212 -2.21 16.68 -0.06
C ALA A 212 -0.82 17.26 -0.36
N CYS A 213 -0.30 18.10 0.54
CA CYS A 213 1.04 18.69 0.42
C CYS A 213 2.16 17.63 0.37
N HIS A 214 2.00 16.51 1.08
CA HIS A 214 2.99 15.43 1.19
C HIS A 214 2.66 14.19 0.31
N ARG A 215 1.79 14.34 -0.70
CA ARG A 215 1.38 13.24 -1.61
C ARG A 215 1.87 13.40 -3.05
N GLY A 216 2.94 14.18 -3.25
CA GLY A 216 3.56 14.38 -4.56
C GLY A 216 2.87 15.41 -5.45
N GLU A 217 1.83 16.09 -4.96
CA GLU A 217 1.25 17.27 -5.64
C GLU A 217 2.19 18.49 -5.56
N LYS A 218 3.25 18.42 -4.73
CA LYS A 218 4.29 19.44 -4.56
C LYS A 218 3.73 20.85 -4.34
N LEU A 219 2.64 20.93 -3.57
CA LEU A 219 2.01 22.19 -3.19
C LEU A 219 2.94 22.93 -2.23
N LEU A 220 3.43 24.10 -2.64
CA LEU A 220 4.33 24.90 -1.84
C LEU A 220 3.63 25.38 -0.56
N HIS A 221 4.17 24.99 0.59
CA HIS A 221 3.63 25.33 1.90
C HIS A 221 4.78 25.71 2.86
N PRO A 222 4.54 26.61 3.84
CA PRO A 222 5.61 27.12 4.67
C PRO A 222 5.89 26.27 5.92
N VAL A 223 7.16 26.19 6.30
CA VAL A 223 7.65 25.49 7.49
C VAL A 223 8.65 26.32 8.27
N VAL A 224 8.75 26.07 9.57
CA VAL A 224 9.74 26.69 10.46
C VAL A 224 10.79 25.66 10.86
N HIS A 225 12.06 26.03 10.68
CA HIS A 225 13.19 25.26 11.18
C HIS A 225 13.90 26.07 12.26
N LEU A 226 14.13 25.50 13.44
CA LEU A 226 14.92 26.12 14.50
C LEU A 226 16.22 25.34 14.69
N HIS A 227 17.35 26.05 14.68
CA HIS A 227 18.64 25.54 15.13
C HIS A 227 18.97 26.12 16.49
N VAL A 228 19.27 25.25 17.44
CA VAL A 228 19.64 25.65 18.80
C VAL A 228 21.13 25.40 19.01
N PHE A 229 21.86 26.44 19.41
CA PHE A 229 23.30 26.39 19.65
C PHE A 229 23.60 26.49 21.13
N ASN A 230 24.57 25.71 21.61
CA ASN A 230 25.13 25.93 22.95
C ASN A 230 26.33 26.90 22.92
N HIS A 231 26.84 27.25 24.11
CA HIS A 231 28.01 28.13 24.26
C HIS A 231 29.31 27.60 23.61
N GLN A 232 29.38 26.30 23.29
CA GLN A 232 30.49 25.66 22.57
C GLN A 232 30.27 25.61 21.05
N LYS A 233 29.24 26.30 20.53
CA LYS A 233 28.79 26.24 19.13
C LYS A 233 28.39 24.83 18.66
N HIS A 234 28.03 23.94 19.57
CA HIS A 234 27.41 22.66 19.20
C HIS A 234 25.94 22.89 18.85
N ILE A 235 25.43 22.13 17.89
CA ILE A 235 24.06 22.23 17.39
C ILE A 235 23.23 21.11 18.01
N TYR A 236 22.08 21.44 18.59
CA TYR A 236 21.13 20.43 19.04
C TYR A 236 20.44 19.81 17.84
N LEU A 237 20.53 18.49 17.70
CA LEU A 237 19.85 17.72 16.66
C LEU A 237 18.93 16.70 17.30
N GLN A 238 17.86 16.41 16.59
CA GLN A 238 16.91 15.37 16.98
C GLN A 238 17.01 14.17 16.05
N LYS A 239 16.74 12.97 16.58
CA LYS A 239 16.62 11.75 15.80
C LYS A 239 15.16 11.44 15.53
N ARG A 240 14.83 11.38 14.23
CA ARG A 240 13.49 11.07 13.74
C ARG A 240 13.12 9.62 14.07
N PRO A 241 11.88 9.36 14.57
CA PRO A 241 11.37 8.01 14.78
C PRO A 241 11.40 7.14 13.53
N MET A 242 11.42 5.82 13.74
CA MET A 242 11.49 4.83 12.64
C MET A 242 10.17 4.68 11.87
N ASP A 243 9.06 5.10 12.45
CA ASP A 243 7.70 5.02 11.89
C ASP A 243 7.27 6.27 11.11
N LYS A 244 8.10 7.33 11.08
CA LYS A 244 7.86 8.50 10.23
C LYS A 244 7.91 8.11 8.74
N LEU A 245 6.96 8.64 7.96
CA LEU A 245 6.84 8.41 6.51
C LEU A 245 8.06 8.93 5.74
N VAL A 246 8.59 10.08 6.16
CA VAL A 246 9.70 10.79 5.52
C VAL A 246 10.94 10.69 6.40
N GLN A 247 11.98 10.08 5.84
CA GLN A 247 13.33 10.01 6.39
C GLN A 247 13.44 9.40 7.81
N PRO A 248 12.92 8.18 8.05
CA PRO A 248 12.94 7.54 9.36
C PRO A 248 14.38 7.28 9.86
N GLY A 249 14.62 7.49 11.16
CA GLY A 249 15.90 7.19 11.83
C GLY A 249 17.03 8.18 11.60
N LYS A 250 16.83 9.19 10.75
CA LYS A 250 17.83 10.24 10.48
C LYS A 250 17.85 11.32 11.54
N TRP A 251 18.99 12.01 11.66
CA TRP A 251 19.14 13.18 12.50
C TRP A 251 18.76 14.46 11.74
N ASP A 252 18.03 15.35 12.40
CA ASP A 252 17.43 16.54 11.82
C ASP A 252 17.66 17.77 12.73
N THR A 253 17.15 18.93 12.30
CA THR A 253 17.19 20.20 13.05
C THR A 253 16.62 20.07 14.47
N ALA A 254 16.83 21.11 15.31
CA ALA A 254 16.33 21.09 16.68
C ALA A 254 14.80 21.16 16.76
N VAL A 255 14.16 21.80 15.77
CA VAL A 255 12.71 21.86 15.59
C VAL A 255 12.43 21.96 14.09
N GLY A 256 11.42 21.24 13.59
CA GLY A 256 11.01 21.28 12.19
C GLY A 256 9.52 21.04 12.03
N GLY A 257 8.74 22.10 11.84
CA GLY A 257 7.29 22.03 11.90
C GLY A 257 6.55 22.91 10.89
N HIS A 258 5.27 22.59 10.71
CA HIS A 258 4.41 23.24 9.73
C HIS A 258 3.78 24.52 10.31
N ILE A 259 3.59 25.55 9.48
CA ILE A 259 2.75 26.68 9.86
C ILE A 259 1.30 26.31 9.55
N SER A 260 0.44 26.28 10.55
CA SER A 260 -0.97 25.96 10.37
C SER A 260 -1.74 27.10 9.68
N ALA A 261 -2.83 26.79 8.97
CA ALA A 261 -3.60 27.79 8.26
C ALA A 261 -4.23 28.83 9.22
N GLY A 262 -3.83 30.11 9.05
CA GLY A 262 -4.24 31.21 9.94
C GLY A 262 -3.30 31.44 11.12
N GLU A 263 -2.25 30.63 11.26
CA GLU A 263 -1.17 30.82 12.23
C GLU A 263 -0.10 31.77 11.68
N THR A 264 0.50 32.59 12.54
CA THR A 264 1.66 33.42 12.16
C THR A 264 2.95 32.63 12.29
N LEU A 265 3.99 33.08 11.58
CA LEU A 265 5.32 32.47 11.62
C LEU A 265 5.88 32.35 13.05
N GLU A 266 5.74 33.41 13.86
CA GLU A 266 6.23 33.44 15.23
C GLU A 266 5.43 32.53 16.16
N THR A 267 4.12 32.40 15.90
CA THR A 267 3.24 31.53 16.68
C THR A 267 3.58 30.07 16.41
N ALA A 268 3.74 29.70 15.13
CA ALA A 268 4.17 28.37 14.72
C ALA A 268 5.54 28.02 15.33
N LEU A 269 6.53 28.91 15.20
CA LEU A 269 7.86 28.67 15.76
C LEU A 269 7.83 28.39 17.27
N LYS A 270 7.04 29.15 18.03
CA LYS A 270 6.90 28.95 19.49
C LYS A 270 6.15 27.65 19.82
N ARG A 271 5.08 27.35 19.09
CA ARG A 271 4.30 26.13 19.27
C ARG A 271 5.18 24.90 19.01
N GLU A 272 5.81 24.83 17.85
CA GLU A 272 6.66 23.69 17.45
C GLU A 272 7.86 23.52 18.40
N ALA A 273 8.51 24.62 18.80
CA ALA A 273 9.61 24.55 19.77
C ALA A 273 9.17 24.05 21.15
N TRP A 274 7.97 24.41 21.60
CA TRP A 274 7.42 23.88 22.83
C TRP A 274 6.98 22.41 22.70
N GLU A 275 6.29 22.07 21.60
CA GLU A 275 5.78 20.71 21.35
C GLU A 275 6.92 19.70 21.23
N GLU A 276 7.99 20.01 20.50
CA GLU A 276 9.07 19.06 20.27
C GLU A 276 10.11 19.01 21.40
N ILE A 277 10.60 20.19 21.82
CA ILE A 277 11.77 20.31 22.71
C ILE A 277 11.49 21.07 24.01
N GLY A 278 10.23 21.40 24.30
CA GLY A 278 9.82 22.06 25.55
C GLY A 278 10.32 23.50 25.69
N LEU A 279 10.83 24.12 24.63
CA LEU A 279 11.43 25.45 24.70
C LEU A 279 10.34 26.55 24.67
N THR A 280 10.20 27.29 25.77
CA THR A 280 9.13 28.28 25.96
C THR A 280 9.59 29.74 25.86
N GLU A 281 10.70 30.07 26.52
CA GLU A 281 11.24 31.43 26.58
C GLU A 281 12.57 31.50 25.84
N PHE A 282 12.51 31.88 24.56
CA PHE A 282 13.68 32.00 23.70
C PHE A 282 13.55 33.19 22.75
N ALA A 283 14.69 33.78 22.40
CA ALA A 283 14.81 34.70 21.29
C ALA A 283 15.38 33.96 20.08
N ALA A 284 14.67 34.01 18.96
CA ALA A 284 15.11 33.42 17.71
C ALA A 284 15.32 34.49 16.64
N LYS A 285 16.36 34.33 15.83
CA LYS A 285 16.66 35.19 14.69
C LYS A 285 16.41 34.41 13.40
N LEU A 286 15.59 34.98 12.50
CA LEU A 286 15.47 34.48 11.13
C LEU A 286 16.79 34.76 10.39
N VAL A 287 17.41 33.73 9.83
CA VAL A 287 18.69 33.84 9.12
C VAL A 287 18.58 33.54 7.64
N LYS A 288 17.59 32.75 7.23
CA LYS A 288 17.39 32.39 5.83
C LYS A 288 15.94 32.00 5.56
N THR A 289 15.47 32.32 4.35
CA THR A 289 14.30 31.69 3.75
C THR A 289 14.72 31.06 2.43
N TYR A 290 14.32 29.82 2.19
CA TYR A 290 14.63 29.13 0.95
C TYR A 290 13.52 28.12 0.58
N ARG A 291 13.44 27.79 -0.71
CA ARG A 291 12.54 26.76 -1.22
C ARG A 291 13.25 25.41 -1.19
N TRP A 292 12.65 24.43 -0.54
CA TRP A 292 13.05 23.03 -0.58
C TRP A 292 12.12 22.25 -1.49
N ASP A 293 12.66 21.50 -2.44
CA ASP A 293 11.89 20.70 -3.41
C ASP A 293 12.43 19.27 -3.41
N SER A 294 11.67 18.36 -2.81
CA SER A 294 11.99 16.93 -2.77
C SER A 294 11.04 16.14 -3.67
N ASP A 295 11.22 14.82 -3.77
CA ASP A 295 10.30 13.96 -4.52
C ASP A 295 8.90 13.87 -3.86
N ILE A 296 8.78 14.26 -2.59
CA ILE A 296 7.57 14.06 -1.78
C ILE A 296 6.84 15.38 -1.54
N GLU A 297 7.59 16.45 -1.25
CA GLU A 297 7.07 17.72 -0.74
C GLU A 297 7.79 18.92 -1.36
N CYS A 298 7.15 20.08 -1.28
CA CYS A 298 7.72 21.36 -1.69
C CYS A 298 7.44 22.36 -0.57
N GLU A 299 8.48 22.87 0.06
CA GLU A 299 8.40 23.66 1.30
C GLU A 299 9.08 25.02 1.14
N LEU A 300 8.48 26.06 1.71
CA LEU A 300 9.13 27.34 1.93
C LEU A 300 9.65 27.37 3.36
N VAL A 301 10.95 27.12 3.52
CA VAL A 301 11.59 26.92 4.82
C VAL A 301 12.07 28.25 5.38
N TYR A 302 11.61 28.59 6.58
CA TYR A 302 12.08 29.72 7.37
C TYR A 302 13.04 29.24 8.45
N VAL A 303 14.33 29.53 8.27
CA VAL A 303 15.40 29.06 9.15
C VAL A 303 15.66 30.08 10.24
N PHE A 304 15.43 29.66 11.48
CA PHE A 304 15.69 30.40 12.69
C PHE A 304 16.87 29.81 13.46
N VAL A 305 17.55 30.67 14.21
CA VAL A 305 18.61 30.26 15.12
C VAL A 305 18.40 30.88 16.50
N THR A 306 18.75 30.14 17.55
CA THR A 306 18.75 30.64 18.92
C THR A 306 19.93 30.08 19.72
N PRO A 307 20.57 30.89 20.58
CA PRO A 307 21.52 30.42 21.57
C PRO A 307 20.83 30.00 22.89
N ASP A 308 19.49 30.08 22.97
CA ASP A 308 18.74 29.78 24.18
C ASP A 308 18.43 28.28 24.24
N TYR A 309 19.29 27.55 24.93
CA TYR A 309 19.18 26.10 25.14
C TYR A 309 18.78 25.70 26.56
N LYS A 310 18.41 26.69 27.40
CA LYS A 310 17.96 26.43 28.76
C LYS A 310 16.60 25.75 28.68
N SER A 311 16.42 24.67 29.44
CA SER A 311 15.16 23.92 29.53
C SER A 311 14.78 23.09 28.29
N ILE A 312 15.75 22.70 27.44
CA ILE A 312 15.48 21.69 26.40
C ILE A 312 15.16 20.36 27.06
N HIS A 313 13.94 19.88 26.82
CA HIS A 313 13.47 18.57 27.23
C HIS A 313 12.60 18.01 26.11
N LEU A 314 12.88 16.80 25.65
CA LEU A 314 12.03 16.16 24.65
C LEU A 314 10.61 16.04 25.21
N HIS A 315 9.66 16.70 24.55
CA HIS A 315 8.29 16.84 25.01
C HIS A 315 7.29 16.13 24.09
N SER A 316 7.80 15.47 23.04
CA SER A 316 7.02 14.79 22.02
C SER A 316 7.39 13.31 21.88
N GLU A 317 6.39 12.46 21.64
CA GLU A 317 6.60 11.08 21.16
C GLU A 317 7.14 11.05 19.71
N GLU A 318 7.13 12.19 19.02
CA GLU A 318 7.65 12.33 17.66
C GLU A 318 9.18 12.43 17.57
N VAL A 319 9.90 12.31 18.69
CA VAL A 319 11.36 12.39 18.76
C VAL A 319 11.91 11.27 19.62
N THR A 320 12.81 10.45 19.06
CA THR A 320 13.36 9.28 19.80
C THR A 320 14.56 9.65 20.67
N GLU A 321 15.36 10.60 20.22
CA GLU A 321 16.62 10.99 20.87
C GLU A 321 16.95 12.44 20.46
N GLY A 322 17.58 13.20 21.33
CA GLY A 322 18.06 14.54 21.01
C GLY A 322 19.33 14.85 21.77
N ARG A 323 20.32 15.44 21.10
CA ARG A 323 21.61 15.79 21.71
C ARG A 323 22.34 16.87 20.94
N PHE A 324 23.31 17.49 21.62
CA PHE A 324 24.25 18.41 20.98
C PHE A 324 25.33 17.67 20.19
N TRP A 325 25.54 18.11 18.95
CA TRP A 325 26.57 17.64 18.05
C TRP A 325 27.63 18.73 17.84
N SER A 326 28.89 18.37 18.02
CA SER A 326 30.00 19.27 17.69
C SER A 326 30.15 19.43 16.17
N PRO A 327 30.66 20.57 15.68
CA PRO A 327 30.95 20.76 14.26
C PRO A 327 31.77 19.61 13.65
N HIS A 328 32.80 19.16 14.38
CA HIS A 328 33.63 18.04 13.93
C HIS A 328 32.84 16.72 13.76
N GLN A 329 31.92 16.41 14.68
CA GLN A 329 31.07 15.22 14.55
C GLN A 329 30.09 15.34 13.38
N ILE A 330 29.53 16.54 13.14
CA ILE A 330 28.63 16.79 12.02
C ILE A 330 29.41 16.59 10.71
N GLU A 331 30.51 17.31 10.53
CA GLU A 331 31.35 17.25 9.33
C GLU A 331 31.84 15.84 9.03
N SER A 332 32.24 15.09 10.06
CA SER A 332 32.69 13.69 9.91
C SER A 332 31.57 12.74 9.47
N ASN A 333 30.29 13.12 9.57
CA ASN A 333 29.13 12.31 9.20
C ASN A 333 28.31 12.84 8.01
N MET A 334 28.66 14.02 7.48
CA MET A 334 28.04 14.58 6.27
C MET A 334 28.10 13.62 5.08
N GLY A 335 27.01 13.51 4.33
CA GLY A 335 26.93 12.69 3.13
C GLY A 335 26.91 11.17 3.38
N LYS A 336 26.91 10.73 4.65
CA LYS A 336 26.84 9.31 5.02
C LYS A 336 25.40 8.80 5.23
N GLY A 337 24.41 9.64 4.92
CA GLY A 337 22.99 9.33 5.10
C GLY A 337 22.52 9.35 6.56
N LEU A 338 23.34 9.84 7.49
CA LEU A 338 23.00 9.97 8.91
C LEU A 338 22.03 11.13 9.16
N PHE A 339 22.19 12.23 8.41
CA PHE A 339 21.38 13.43 8.53
C PHE A 339 20.33 13.55 7.42
N THR A 340 19.28 14.32 7.68
CA THR A 340 18.34 14.73 6.64
C THR A 340 19.04 15.63 5.62
N PRO A 341 18.70 15.55 4.31
CA PRO A 341 19.31 16.44 3.33
C PRO A 341 19.00 17.92 3.60
N ASN A 342 17.85 18.25 4.21
CA ASN A 342 17.54 19.61 4.66
C ASN A 342 18.58 20.08 5.69
N PHE A 343 18.85 19.28 6.72
CA PHE A 343 19.86 19.62 7.71
C PHE A 343 21.25 19.75 7.09
N GLU A 344 21.65 18.82 6.22
CA GLU A 344 22.96 18.90 5.56
C GLU A 344 23.11 20.18 4.72
N TYR A 345 22.05 20.58 4.02
CA TYR A 345 21.99 21.84 3.26
C TYR A 345 22.07 23.06 4.19
N GLU A 346 21.26 23.09 5.24
CA GLU A 346 21.22 24.20 6.19
C GLU A 346 22.51 24.34 6.98
N TYR A 347 23.16 23.24 7.34
CA TYR A 347 24.43 23.26 8.04
C TYR A 347 25.50 24.02 7.24
N GLN A 348 25.54 23.86 5.91
CA GLN A 348 26.46 24.64 5.06
C GLN A 348 26.17 26.14 5.13
N LEU A 349 24.90 26.53 5.15
CA LEU A 349 24.49 27.93 5.30
C LEU A 349 24.85 28.50 6.67
N LEU A 350 24.67 27.70 7.73
CA LEU A 350 24.95 28.12 9.10
C LEU A 350 26.45 28.35 9.35
N LYS A 351 27.33 27.61 8.68
CA LYS A 351 28.79 27.81 8.75
C LYS A 351 29.26 29.18 8.25
N GLU A 352 28.47 29.84 7.40
CA GLU A 352 28.80 31.20 6.94
C GLU A 352 28.38 32.27 7.95
N ILE A 353 27.50 31.93 8.89
CA ILE A 353 26.87 32.85 9.83
C ILE A 353 27.51 32.77 11.23
N PHE A 354 27.97 31.58 11.63
CA PHE A 354 28.49 31.27 12.98
C PHE A 354 29.82 30.52 12.91
#